data_AF-A0A8S3QQ01-F1
#
_entry.id   AF-A0A8S3QQ01-F1
#
_cell.length_a   1.000
_cell.length_b   1.000
_cell.length_c   1.000
_cell.angle_alpha   90.00
_cell.angle_beta   90.00
_cell.angle_gamma   90.00
#
_symmetry.space_group_name_H-M   'P 1'
#
loop_
_entity.id
_entity.type
_entity.pdbx_description
1 polymer ?
#
loop_
_entity_poly.entity_id
_entity_poly.type
_entity_poly.pdbx_seq_one_letter_code
_entity_poly.pdbx_strand_id
1 'polypeptide(L)'
;MLFGARFASCLVGFFLLVALPYIHIGIINAKMWVPNKTPVSYNNCTCSCWDTVFKGSYENQKKIGYKHMYFNATKQTFMMWTITMAAVLSFYELVKHLLRLYVERNLRYSMLFLLILSIYPQYFSWWVYLNYLNDDFYKQFIHQMCFTVTEMISLMIIVRMCSYANDITTNHLIGVLSINLVHIAVGGLDQFFDHLVLMDGKPFKRMRSLALVIPDVVCIVIFIIEYKRSRGRLLSRKESFYVLWLTFLLFLLFKFGLIY
;
A
#
# COMPACT_ATOMS: atom_id res chain seq x y z
N MET A 1 -20.45 7.88 21.72
CA MET A 1 -21.32 6.95 20.95
C MET A 1 -21.19 7.10 19.43
N LEU A 2 -21.20 8.32 18.85
CA LEU A 2 -21.10 8.55 17.39
C LEU A 2 -19.85 8.00 16.68
N PHE A 3 -18.69 7.98 17.36
CA PHE A 3 -17.44 7.44 16.78
C PHE A 3 -17.49 5.91 16.62
N GLY A 4 -18.08 5.21 17.60
CA GLY A 4 -18.24 3.75 17.57
C GLY A 4 -19.19 3.29 16.46
N ALA A 5 -20.29 4.01 16.24
CA ALA A 5 -21.26 3.69 15.18
C ALA A 5 -20.67 3.84 13.76
N ARG A 6 -19.86 4.88 13.53
CA ARG A 6 -19.19 5.09 12.22
C ARG A 6 -18.12 4.02 11.96
N PHE A 7 -17.32 3.70 12.98
CA PHE A 7 -16.31 2.65 12.87
C PHE A 7 -16.95 1.28 12.60
N ALA A 8 -18.02 0.95 13.33
CA ALA A 8 -18.78 -0.27 13.11
C ALA A 8 -19.39 -0.33 11.70
N SER A 9 -19.95 0.78 11.19
CA SER A 9 -20.50 0.83 9.83
C SER A 9 -19.43 0.58 8.76
N CYS A 10 -18.21 1.12 8.91
CA CYS A 10 -17.11 0.85 7.99
C CYS A 10 -16.69 -0.63 8.05
N LEU A 11 -16.57 -1.20 9.25
CA LEU A 11 -16.21 -2.61 9.42
C LEU A 11 -17.24 -3.54 8.79
N VAL A 12 -18.53 -3.28 9.01
CA VAL A 12 -19.62 -4.06 8.41
C VAL A 12 -19.61 -3.91 6.89
N GLY A 13 -19.46 -2.69 6.37
CA GLY A 13 -19.37 -2.45 4.93
C GLY A 13 -18.20 -3.18 4.27
N PHE A 14 -17.01 -3.11 4.88
CA PHE A 14 -15.83 -3.85 4.41
C PHE A 14 -16.06 -5.37 4.47
N PHE A 15 -16.56 -5.88 5.59
CA PHE A 15 -16.85 -7.30 5.76
C PHE A 15 -17.82 -7.80 4.69
N LEU A 16 -18.90 -7.07 4.41
CA LEU A 16 -19.85 -7.42 3.36
C LEU A 16 -19.19 -7.47 1.98
N LEU A 17 -18.39 -6.47 1.62
CA LEU A 17 -17.69 -6.43 0.33
C LEU A 17 -16.66 -7.56 0.15
N VAL A 18 -16.08 -8.04 1.25
CA VAL A 18 -15.16 -9.19 1.23
C VAL A 18 -15.90 -10.52 1.27
N ALA A 19 -17.00 -10.62 2.02
CA ALA A 19 -17.80 -11.83 2.15
C ALA A 19 -18.55 -12.18 0.86
N LEU A 20 -19.04 -11.18 0.12
CA LEU A 20 -19.79 -11.37 -1.12
C LEU A 20 -19.08 -12.25 -2.16
N PRO A 21 -17.82 -11.98 -2.58
CA PRO A 21 -17.13 -12.85 -3.54
C PRO A 21 -16.79 -14.22 -2.95
N TYR A 22 -16.54 -14.33 -1.64
CA TYR A 22 -16.31 -15.61 -1.00
C TYR A 22 -17.57 -16.49 -1.08
N ILE A 23 -18.73 -15.94 -0.73
CA ILE A 23 -20.01 -16.64 -0.81
C ILE A 23 -20.34 -16.97 -2.27
N HIS A 24 -20.25 -16.00 -3.18
CA HIS A 24 -20.63 -16.18 -4.57
C HIS A 24 -19.69 -17.15 -5.32
N ILE A 25 -18.38 -16.92 -5.29
CA ILE A 25 -17.42 -17.71 -6.07
C ILE A 25 -17.06 -19.00 -5.32
N GLY A 26 -16.74 -18.89 -4.02
CA GLY A 26 -16.22 -20.00 -3.22
C GLY A 26 -17.28 -20.99 -2.73
N ILE A 27 -18.53 -20.54 -2.54
CA ILE A 27 -19.64 -21.41 -2.09
C ILE A 27 -20.58 -21.71 -3.26
N ILE A 28 -21.26 -20.71 -3.81
CA ILE A 28 -22.29 -20.92 -4.83
C ILE A 28 -21.68 -21.56 -6.09
N ASN A 29 -20.65 -20.92 -6.68
CA ASN A 29 -20.11 -21.41 -7.95
C ASN A 29 -19.29 -22.69 -7.76
N ALA A 30 -18.34 -22.69 -6.81
CA ALA A 30 -17.43 -23.82 -6.61
C ALA A 30 -18.09 -25.06 -5.98
N LYS A 31 -19.05 -24.89 -5.06
CA LYS A 31 -19.64 -26.04 -4.34
C LYS A 31 -21.02 -26.43 -4.84
N MET A 32 -21.83 -25.50 -5.36
CA MET A 32 -23.19 -25.81 -5.81
C MET A 32 -23.29 -25.99 -7.32
N TRP A 33 -22.72 -25.06 -8.11
CA TRP A 33 -22.85 -25.11 -9.57
C TRP A 33 -21.86 -26.05 -10.26
N VAL A 34 -20.63 -26.17 -9.78
CA VAL A 34 -19.59 -27.03 -10.39
C VAL A 34 -18.83 -27.86 -9.33
N PRO A 35 -19.53 -28.69 -8.54
CA PRO A 35 -18.95 -29.38 -7.37
C PRO A 35 -17.74 -30.27 -7.67
N ASN A 36 -17.65 -30.83 -8.89
CA ASN A 36 -16.63 -31.81 -9.29
C ASN A 36 -15.65 -31.24 -10.33
N LYS A 37 -15.29 -29.96 -10.21
CA LYS A 37 -14.35 -29.34 -11.15
C LYS A 37 -12.95 -29.95 -11.01
N THR A 38 -12.37 -30.36 -12.15
CA THR A 38 -10.99 -30.81 -12.22
C THR A 38 -10.02 -29.69 -11.81
N PRO A 39 -9.05 -29.98 -10.92
CA PRO A 39 -8.03 -29.01 -10.53
C PRO A 39 -7.21 -28.53 -11.73
N VAL A 40 -6.78 -27.27 -11.68
CA VAL A 40 -5.87 -26.71 -12.69
C VAL A 40 -4.49 -27.36 -12.54
N SER A 41 -3.92 -27.83 -13.64
CA SER A 41 -2.53 -28.29 -13.67
C SER A 41 -1.60 -27.08 -13.79
N TYR A 42 -0.93 -26.72 -12.69
CA TYR A 42 -0.02 -25.57 -12.65
C TYR A 42 1.24 -25.75 -13.54
N ASN A 43 1.65 -26.99 -13.81
CA ASN A 43 2.92 -27.29 -14.50
C ASN A 43 2.80 -27.41 -16.03
N ASN A 44 1.67 -27.93 -16.55
CA ASN A 44 1.47 -28.23 -17.98
C ASN A 44 0.37 -27.36 -18.58
N CYS A 45 0.46 -26.07 -18.31
CA CYS A 45 -0.61 -25.13 -18.55
C CYS A 45 -0.51 -24.55 -19.98
N THR A 46 -1.19 -25.15 -20.97
CA THR A 46 -1.11 -24.71 -22.38
C THR A 46 -2.35 -23.95 -22.87
N CYS A 47 -3.55 -24.26 -22.36
CA CYS A 47 -4.81 -23.60 -22.77
C CYS A 47 -5.86 -23.42 -21.65
N SER A 48 -5.60 -23.89 -20.41
CA SER A 48 -6.60 -23.89 -19.32
C SER A 48 -6.00 -23.56 -17.94
N CYS A 49 -5.36 -22.40 -17.80
CA CYS A 49 -4.78 -21.93 -16.53
C CYS A 49 -5.76 -21.26 -15.58
N TRP A 50 -7.04 -21.36 -15.93
CA TRP A 50 -8.14 -20.85 -15.14
C TRP A 50 -8.96 -22.03 -14.65
N ASP A 51 -9.45 -21.95 -13.43
CA ASP A 51 -10.26 -23.01 -12.82
C ASP A 51 -11.65 -23.12 -13.42
N THR A 52 -12.04 -22.16 -14.27
CA THR A 52 -13.34 -22.03 -14.93
C THR A 52 -14.53 -22.07 -13.97
N VAL A 53 -14.35 -21.92 -12.65
CA VAL A 53 -15.42 -22.05 -11.64
C VAL A 53 -16.47 -20.96 -11.85
N PHE A 54 -16.01 -19.73 -12.07
CA PHE A 54 -16.89 -18.59 -12.29
C PHE A 54 -17.67 -18.66 -13.63
N LYS A 55 -17.06 -19.21 -14.69
CA LYS A 55 -17.69 -19.36 -16.02
C LYS A 55 -18.35 -20.73 -16.24
N GLY A 56 -18.25 -21.66 -15.30
CA GLY A 56 -18.92 -22.95 -15.33
C GLY A 56 -18.80 -23.72 -16.65
N SER A 57 -19.92 -24.31 -17.07
CA SER A 57 -20.06 -25.15 -18.27
C SER A 57 -19.94 -24.40 -19.60
N TYR A 58 -19.94 -23.06 -19.60
CA TYR A 58 -19.86 -22.25 -20.83
C TYR A 58 -18.49 -22.36 -21.52
N GLU A 59 -17.40 -22.61 -20.77
CA GLU A 59 -16.05 -22.76 -21.35
C GLU A 59 -15.74 -24.19 -21.82
N ASN A 60 -16.55 -25.18 -21.43
CA ASN A 60 -16.43 -26.55 -21.93
C ASN A 60 -16.80 -26.66 -23.43
N GLN A 61 -17.31 -25.60 -24.05
CA GLN A 61 -17.81 -25.57 -25.43
C GLN A 61 -16.74 -25.26 -26.49
N LYS A 62 -15.44 -25.47 -26.20
CA LYS A 62 -14.29 -25.38 -27.12
C LYS A 62 -14.00 -24.01 -27.75
N LYS A 63 -14.82 -22.96 -27.54
CA LYS A 63 -14.54 -21.58 -27.97
C LYS A 63 -14.15 -20.71 -26.78
N ILE A 64 -12.88 -20.75 -26.40
CA ILE A 64 -12.32 -19.89 -25.36
C ILE A 64 -11.81 -18.63 -26.04
N GLY A 65 -12.55 -17.53 -25.91
CA GLY A 65 -12.13 -16.20 -26.38
C GLY A 65 -11.15 -15.52 -25.42
N TYR A 66 -10.62 -14.37 -25.84
CA TYR A 66 -9.80 -13.51 -24.99
C TYR A 66 -10.62 -12.96 -23.81
N LYS A 67 -9.98 -12.85 -22.63
CA LYS A 67 -10.57 -12.33 -21.40
C LYS A 67 -9.76 -11.14 -20.92
N HIS A 68 -10.43 -10.03 -20.63
CA HIS A 68 -9.79 -8.84 -20.06
C HIS A 68 -9.45 -9.01 -18.57
N MET A 69 -10.27 -9.75 -17.82
CA MET A 69 -10.04 -10.06 -16.40
C MET A 69 -10.76 -11.37 -16.04
N TYR A 70 -10.11 -12.24 -15.26
CA TYR A 70 -10.69 -13.51 -14.80
C TYR A 70 -10.22 -13.83 -13.39
N PHE A 71 -11.10 -14.44 -12.58
CA PHE A 71 -10.83 -14.80 -11.19
C PHE A 71 -10.90 -16.31 -11.00
N ASN A 72 -9.82 -16.88 -10.44
CA ASN A 72 -9.85 -18.24 -9.92
C ASN A 72 -10.43 -18.24 -8.50
N ALA A 73 -11.14 -19.28 -8.11
CA ALA A 73 -11.63 -19.54 -6.76
C ALA A 73 -10.50 -20.03 -5.83
N THR A 74 -9.39 -19.28 -5.78
CA THR A 74 -8.20 -19.59 -4.98
C THR A 74 -8.02 -18.63 -3.82
N LYS A 75 -7.21 -19.04 -2.83
CA LYS A 75 -6.83 -18.19 -1.69
C LYS A 75 -6.16 -16.88 -2.16
N GLN A 76 -5.27 -16.97 -3.15
CA GLN A 76 -4.54 -15.85 -3.74
C GLN A 76 -5.51 -14.82 -4.32
N THR A 77 -6.51 -15.28 -5.08
CA THR A 77 -7.55 -14.40 -5.64
C THR A 77 -8.37 -13.72 -4.56
N PHE A 78 -8.73 -14.43 -3.50
CA PHE A 78 -9.43 -13.84 -2.37
C PHE A 78 -8.58 -12.78 -1.64
N MET A 79 -7.27 -13.02 -1.47
CA MET A 79 -6.34 -12.05 -0.90
C MET A 79 -6.21 -10.81 -1.78
N MET A 80 -6.05 -10.98 -3.11
CA MET A 80 -6.01 -9.88 -4.07
C MET A 80 -7.27 -9.01 -4.01
N TRP A 81 -8.46 -9.64 -3.95
CA TRP A 81 -9.72 -8.93 -3.79
C TRP A 81 -9.76 -8.13 -2.49
N THR A 82 -9.40 -8.77 -1.37
CA THR A 82 -9.44 -8.15 -0.04
C THR A 82 -8.53 -6.93 0.02
N ILE A 83 -7.30 -7.03 -0.48
CA ILE A 83 -6.34 -5.92 -0.54
C ILE A 83 -6.87 -4.79 -1.42
N THR A 84 -7.46 -5.12 -2.57
CA THR A 84 -8.04 -4.11 -3.48
C THR A 84 -9.21 -3.38 -2.85
N MET A 85 -10.13 -4.10 -2.19
CA MET A 85 -11.25 -3.46 -1.47
C MET A 85 -10.77 -2.58 -0.32
N ALA A 86 -9.78 -3.03 0.44
CA ALA A 86 -9.19 -2.23 1.51
C ALA A 86 -8.55 -0.93 0.97
N ALA A 87 -7.80 -1.02 -0.13
CA ALA A 87 -7.20 0.14 -0.79
C ALA A 87 -8.26 1.13 -1.30
N VAL A 88 -9.29 0.65 -2.00
CA VAL A 88 -10.37 1.49 -2.55
C VAL A 88 -11.17 2.18 -1.44
N LEU A 89 -11.55 1.47 -0.38
CA LEU A 89 -12.29 2.05 0.74
C LEU A 89 -11.44 3.08 1.51
N SER A 90 -10.15 2.77 1.71
CA SER A 90 -9.24 3.71 2.38
C SER A 90 -9.08 4.99 1.56
N PHE A 91 -8.94 4.86 0.25
CA PHE A 91 -8.88 6.02 -0.66
C PHE A 91 -10.19 6.81 -0.66
N TYR A 92 -11.34 6.15 -0.66
CA TYR A 92 -12.64 6.80 -0.57
C TYR A 92 -12.79 7.62 0.72
N GLU A 93 -12.50 7.04 1.89
CA GLU A 93 -12.57 7.76 3.17
C GLU A 93 -11.52 8.89 3.26
N LEU A 94 -10.34 8.69 2.66
CA LEU A 94 -9.33 9.75 2.53
C LEU A 94 -9.87 10.95 1.74
N VAL A 95 -10.39 10.73 0.54
CA VAL A 95 -10.93 11.81 -0.31
C VAL A 95 -12.08 12.53 0.39
N LYS A 96 -13.01 11.77 1.00
CA LYS A 96 -14.11 12.33 1.79
C LYS A 96 -13.62 13.19 2.96
N HIS A 97 -12.56 12.75 3.66
CA HIS A 97 -11.93 13.52 4.73
C HIS A 97 -11.32 14.83 4.20
N LEU A 98 -10.57 14.78 3.09
CA LEU A 98 -9.96 15.96 2.48
C LEU A 98 -11.01 16.97 1.98
N LEU A 99 -12.08 16.49 1.34
CA LEU A 99 -13.19 17.34 0.90
C LEU A 99 -13.84 18.06 2.08
N ARG A 100 -14.01 17.37 3.21
CA ARG A 100 -14.51 18.02 4.44
C ARG A 100 -13.57 19.13 4.91
N LEU A 101 -12.27 18.86 5.03
CA LEU A 101 -11.28 19.86 5.45
C LEU A 101 -11.23 21.05 4.49
N TYR A 102 -11.39 20.81 3.20
CA TYR A 102 -11.45 21.84 2.17
C TYR A 102 -12.67 22.76 2.36
N VAL A 103 -13.87 22.18 2.51
CA VAL A 103 -15.11 22.92 2.74
C VAL A 103 -15.06 23.72 4.05
N GLU A 104 -14.49 23.13 5.11
CA GLU A 104 -14.28 23.78 6.41
C GLU A 104 -13.16 24.84 6.39
N ARG A 105 -12.47 25.04 5.25
CA ARG A 105 -11.29 25.93 5.11
C ARG A 105 -10.19 25.66 6.12
N ASN A 106 -10.09 24.41 6.56
CA ASN A 106 -9.16 23.95 7.59
C ASN A 106 -8.01 23.11 7.00
N LEU A 107 -7.83 23.16 5.68
CA LEU A 107 -6.87 22.32 4.94
C LEU A 107 -5.49 22.99 4.84
N ARG A 108 -4.47 22.32 5.38
CA ARG A 108 -3.05 22.70 5.28
C ARG A 108 -2.47 22.18 3.96
N TYR A 109 -2.33 23.07 2.98
CA TYR A 109 -1.91 22.72 1.62
C TYR A 109 -0.51 22.11 1.51
N SER A 110 0.42 22.44 2.42
CA SER A 110 1.75 21.81 2.43
C SER A 110 1.67 20.31 2.71
N MET A 111 0.76 19.88 3.58
CA MET A 111 0.52 18.46 3.86
C MET A 111 -0.31 17.78 2.77
N LEU A 112 -1.26 18.51 2.15
CA LEU A 112 -1.96 18.01 0.97
C LEU A 112 -0.99 17.71 -0.18
N PHE A 113 0.00 18.58 -0.40
CA PHE A 113 1.03 18.35 -1.42
C PHE A 113 1.84 17.09 -1.15
N LEU A 114 2.26 16.88 0.11
CA LEU A 114 2.92 15.63 0.52
C LEU A 114 2.02 14.41 0.29
N LEU A 115 0.74 14.52 0.66
CA LEU A 115 -0.22 13.45 0.46
C LEU A 115 -0.37 13.07 -1.03
N ILE A 116 -0.41 14.07 -1.92
CA ILE A 116 -0.49 13.85 -3.38
C ILE A 116 0.76 13.13 -3.88
N LEU A 117 1.96 13.54 -3.43
CA LEU A 117 3.20 12.86 -3.79
C LEU A 117 3.23 11.41 -3.30
N SER A 118 2.67 11.14 -2.12
CA SER A 118 2.57 9.79 -1.55
C SER A 118 1.55 8.88 -2.26
N ILE A 119 0.73 9.38 -3.19
CA ILE A 119 -0.23 8.53 -3.95
C ILE A 119 0.52 7.50 -4.80
N TYR A 120 1.63 7.89 -5.44
CA TYR A 120 2.36 6.99 -6.33
C TYR A 120 2.97 5.79 -5.59
N PRO A 121 3.74 5.96 -4.49
CA PRO A 121 4.22 4.82 -3.70
C PRO A 121 3.10 3.88 -3.24
N GLN A 122 1.96 4.43 -2.78
CA GLN A 122 0.82 3.63 -2.34
C GLN A 122 0.19 2.82 -3.49
N TYR A 123 0.00 3.45 -4.66
CA TYR A 123 -0.45 2.77 -5.86
C TYR A 123 0.53 1.67 -6.29
N PHE A 124 1.83 1.97 -6.26
CA PHE A 124 2.87 1.01 -6.60
C PHE A 124 2.84 -0.20 -5.66
N SER A 125 2.73 0.02 -4.35
CA SER A 125 2.60 -1.04 -3.35
C SER A 125 1.38 -1.92 -3.61
N TRP A 126 0.19 -1.33 -3.85
CA TRP A 126 -1.01 -2.08 -4.22
C TRP A 126 -0.79 -2.93 -5.48
N TRP A 127 -0.19 -2.34 -6.53
CA TRP A 127 0.09 -3.05 -7.78
C TRP A 127 1.07 -4.21 -7.58
N VAL A 128 2.12 -4.01 -6.80
CA VAL A 128 3.10 -5.07 -6.48
C VAL A 128 2.43 -6.22 -5.74
N TYR A 129 1.52 -5.97 -4.79
CA TYR A 129 0.78 -7.04 -4.13
C TYR A 129 -0.07 -7.86 -5.07
N LEU A 130 -0.76 -7.20 -6.01
CA LEU A 130 -1.53 -7.91 -7.03
C LEU A 130 -0.64 -8.83 -7.85
N ASN A 131 0.51 -8.36 -8.30
CA ASN A 131 1.44 -9.19 -9.08
C ASN A 131 2.03 -10.33 -8.23
N TYR A 132 2.47 -10.05 -7.02
CA TYR A 132 3.08 -11.08 -6.16
C TYR A 132 2.10 -12.20 -5.81
N LEU A 133 0.83 -11.86 -5.54
CA LEU A 133 -0.20 -12.86 -5.26
C LEU A 133 -0.68 -13.57 -6.53
N ASN A 134 -0.71 -12.89 -7.67
CA ASN A 134 -1.08 -13.50 -8.94
C ASN A 134 -0.04 -14.53 -9.40
N ASP A 135 1.23 -14.21 -9.22
CA ASP A 135 2.35 -15.00 -9.71
C ASP A 135 2.82 -16.06 -8.69
N ASP A 136 2.56 -15.86 -7.40
CA ASP A 136 2.73 -16.83 -6.30
C ASP A 136 4.16 -17.43 -6.14
N PHE A 137 5.19 -16.76 -6.65
CA PHE A 137 6.60 -17.19 -6.50
C PHE A 137 7.55 -16.14 -5.89
N TYR A 138 7.06 -14.93 -5.59
CA TYR A 138 7.90 -13.83 -5.10
C TYR A 138 8.21 -13.95 -3.60
N LYS A 139 9.49 -14.09 -3.26
CA LYS A 139 9.98 -14.10 -1.87
C LYS A 139 9.96 -12.71 -1.21
N GLN A 140 9.80 -11.66 -1.99
CA GLN A 140 9.86 -10.26 -1.56
C GLN A 140 8.56 -9.76 -0.91
N PHE A 141 7.55 -10.63 -0.75
CA PHE A 141 6.25 -10.25 -0.18
C PHE A 141 6.37 -9.62 1.22
N ILE A 142 7.15 -10.24 2.11
CA ILE A 142 7.35 -9.75 3.48
C ILE A 142 8.10 -8.42 3.49
N HIS A 143 9.12 -8.27 2.64
CA HIS A 143 9.86 -7.04 2.50
C HIS A 143 8.95 -5.88 2.02
N GLN A 144 8.11 -6.12 1.01
CA GLN A 144 7.11 -5.16 0.54
C GLN A 144 6.08 -4.80 1.62
N MET A 145 5.71 -5.77 2.48
CA MET A 145 4.85 -5.54 3.64
C MET A 145 5.44 -4.56 4.64
N CYS A 146 6.71 -4.66 4.96
CA CYS A 146 7.34 -3.72 5.86
C CYS A 146 7.39 -2.30 5.29
N PHE A 147 7.71 -2.15 4.00
CA PHE A 147 7.61 -0.86 3.30
C PHE A 147 6.18 -0.31 3.37
N THR A 148 5.18 -1.08 2.95
CA THR A 148 3.79 -0.62 2.92
C THR A 148 3.27 -0.24 4.31
N VAL A 149 3.56 -1.03 5.35
CA VAL A 149 3.10 -0.73 6.71
C VAL A 149 3.72 0.57 7.24
N THR A 150 5.02 0.76 7.02
CA THR A 150 5.69 1.99 7.47
C THR A 150 5.29 3.22 6.65
N GLU A 151 5.11 3.07 5.34
CA GLU A 151 4.51 4.10 4.48
C GLU A 151 3.09 4.46 4.94
N MET A 152 2.27 3.50 5.33
CA MET A 152 0.93 3.76 5.88
C MET A 152 0.99 4.52 7.20
N ILE A 153 1.97 4.23 8.08
CA ILE A 153 2.17 4.98 9.32
C ILE A 153 2.53 6.43 9.03
N SER A 154 3.48 6.69 8.13
CA SER A 154 3.86 8.06 7.75
C SER A 154 2.68 8.78 7.08
N LEU A 155 1.94 8.10 6.21
CA LEU A 155 0.75 8.62 5.55
C LEU A 155 -0.34 9.01 6.55
N MET A 156 -0.62 8.17 7.56
CA MET A 156 -1.60 8.48 8.60
C MET A 156 -1.23 9.76 9.37
N ILE A 157 0.07 9.97 9.64
CA ILE A 157 0.55 11.21 10.26
C ILE A 157 0.30 12.38 9.31
N ILE A 158 0.67 12.28 8.03
CA ILE A 158 0.46 13.34 7.02
C ILE A 158 -1.02 13.70 6.90
N VAL A 159 -1.91 12.70 6.80
CA VAL A 159 -3.36 12.90 6.72
C VAL A 159 -3.88 13.64 7.94
N ARG A 160 -3.46 13.24 9.15
CA ARG A 160 -3.82 13.97 10.37
C ARG A 160 -3.34 15.42 10.35
N MET A 161 -2.12 15.66 9.84
CA MET A 161 -1.52 16.99 9.74
C MET A 161 -2.10 17.84 8.60
N CYS A 162 -2.97 17.28 7.74
CA CYS A 162 -3.71 18.06 6.74
C CYS A 162 -4.70 19.05 7.37
N SER A 163 -5.07 18.89 8.64
CA SER A 163 -5.93 19.85 9.34
C SER A 163 -5.10 20.89 10.10
N TYR A 164 -5.43 22.18 9.97
CA TYR A 164 -4.83 23.23 10.82
C TYR A 164 -5.22 23.11 12.29
N ALA A 165 -6.30 22.41 12.62
CA ALA A 165 -6.67 22.12 14.00
C ALA A 165 -5.68 21.18 14.72
N ASN A 166 -4.79 20.51 13.98
CA ASN A 166 -3.76 19.64 14.54
C ASN A 166 -2.37 20.30 14.48
N ASP A 167 -1.76 20.46 15.65
CA ASP A 167 -0.38 20.93 15.77
C ASP A 167 0.64 19.84 15.43
N ILE A 168 1.75 20.27 14.82
CA ILE A 168 2.87 19.40 14.50
C ILE A 168 3.71 19.21 15.77
N THR A 169 3.52 18.06 16.41
CA THR A 169 4.31 17.67 17.58
C THR A 169 5.68 17.10 17.20
N THR A 170 6.59 17.08 18.17
CA THR A 170 7.91 16.47 18.02
C THR A 170 7.83 14.98 17.68
N ASN A 171 6.83 14.26 18.21
CA ASN A 171 6.65 12.84 17.93
C ASN A 171 6.23 12.58 16.48
N HIS A 172 5.37 13.45 15.91
CA HIS A 172 5.02 13.39 14.49
C HIS A 172 6.26 13.56 13.62
N LEU A 173 7.10 14.55 13.95
CA LEU A 173 8.34 14.82 13.25
C LEU A 173 9.31 13.63 13.34
N ILE A 174 9.58 13.13 14.54
CA ILE A 174 10.51 12.00 14.73
C ILE A 174 10.04 10.78 13.94
N GLY A 175 8.75 10.42 14.04
CA GLY A 175 8.20 9.27 13.32
C GLY A 175 8.32 9.40 11.81
N VAL A 176 7.90 10.54 11.24
CA VAL A 176 7.97 10.78 9.79
C VAL A 176 9.42 10.79 9.31
N LEU A 177 10.31 11.54 9.96
CA LEU A 177 11.72 11.60 9.55
C LEU A 177 12.38 10.23 9.60
N SER A 178 12.19 9.47 10.68
CA SER A 178 12.80 8.15 10.82
C SER A 178 12.33 7.14 9.77
N ILE A 179 11.03 7.15 9.43
CA ILE A 179 10.49 6.27 8.39
C ILE A 179 11.05 6.65 7.01
N ASN A 180 11.00 7.92 6.63
CA ASN A 180 11.45 8.33 5.29
C ASN A 180 12.98 8.15 5.14
N LEU A 181 13.75 8.36 6.22
CA LEU A 181 15.19 8.06 6.21
C LEU A 181 15.48 6.57 6.07
N VAL A 182 14.69 5.69 6.72
CA VAL A 182 14.88 4.24 6.58
C VAL A 182 14.56 3.78 5.17
N HIS A 183 13.53 4.35 4.53
CA HIS A 183 13.17 4.03 3.14
C HIS A 183 14.26 4.44 2.17
N ILE A 184 14.84 5.64 2.33
CA ILE A 184 15.98 6.10 1.54
C ILE A 184 17.20 5.19 1.78
N ALA A 185 17.49 4.80 3.02
CA ALA A 185 18.64 3.95 3.34
C ALA A 185 18.50 2.52 2.79
N VAL A 186 17.36 1.87 3.05
CA VAL A 186 17.11 0.48 2.62
C VAL A 186 16.96 0.44 1.10
N GLY A 187 16.13 1.31 0.51
CA GLY A 187 15.99 1.40 -0.93
C GLY A 187 17.29 1.83 -1.62
N GLY A 188 18.09 2.67 -0.95
CA GLY A 188 19.46 3.04 -1.31
C GLY A 188 20.35 1.84 -1.56
N LEU A 189 20.45 0.97 -0.56
CA LEU A 189 21.26 -0.25 -0.59
C LEU A 189 20.73 -1.30 -1.56
N ASP A 190 19.43 -1.34 -1.78
CA ASP A 190 18.83 -2.39 -2.60
C ASP A 190 18.85 -2.05 -4.09
N GLN A 191 18.49 -0.82 -4.47
CA GLN A 191 18.21 -0.49 -5.88
C GLN A 191 18.48 0.97 -6.26
N PHE A 192 18.33 1.93 -5.35
CA PHE A 192 18.37 3.35 -5.72
C PHE A 192 19.78 3.81 -6.06
N PHE A 193 20.81 3.31 -5.38
CA PHE A 193 22.18 3.69 -5.70
C PHE A 193 22.56 3.27 -7.13
N ASP A 194 22.30 2.01 -7.48
CA ASP A 194 22.61 1.49 -8.80
C ASP A 194 21.81 2.21 -9.89
N HIS A 195 20.50 2.39 -9.70
CA HIS A 195 19.65 2.96 -10.73
C HIS A 195 19.79 4.48 -10.89
N LEU A 196 19.97 5.22 -9.78
CA LEU A 196 19.94 6.69 -9.80
C LEU A 196 21.33 7.33 -9.78
N VAL A 197 22.29 6.72 -9.07
CA VAL A 197 23.65 7.26 -8.95
C VAL A 197 24.56 6.66 -10.00
N LEU A 198 24.60 5.34 -10.11
CA LEU A 198 25.42 4.66 -11.13
C LEU A 198 24.77 4.69 -12.52
N MET A 199 23.52 5.17 -12.61
CA MET A 199 22.72 5.23 -13.84
C MET A 199 22.59 3.87 -14.54
N ASP A 200 22.67 2.79 -13.76
CA ASP A 200 22.58 1.43 -14.26
C ASP A 200 21.11 1.01 -14.46
N GLY A 201 20.87 0.17 -15.46
CA GLY A 201 19.57 -0.39 -15.75
C GLY A 201 18.64 0.39 -16.68
N LYS A 202 17.55 -0.30 -17.04
CA LYS A 202 16.57 0.17 -18.03
C LYS A 202 15.86 1.47 -17.56
N PRO A 203 15.46 2.36 -18.48
CA PRO A 203 14.82 3.65 -18.14
C PRO A 203 13.64 3.54 -17.17
N PHE A 204 12.81 2.49 -17.32
CA PHE A 204 11.67 2.28 -16.42
C PHE A 204 12.08 2.02 -14.96
N LYS A 205 13.21 1.30 -14.73
CA LYS A 205 13.70 1.02 -13.38
C LYS A 205 14.16 2.31 -12.70
N ARG A 206 14.86 3.16 -13.46
CA ARG A 206 15.33 4.48 -13.01
C ARG A 206 14.16 5.40 -12.67
N MET A 207 13.17 5.50 -13.57
CA MET A 207 11.97 6.31 -13.33
C MET A 207 11.19 5.84 -12.11
N ARG A 208 11.02 4.52 -11.96
CA ARG A 208 10.38 3.93 -10.78
C ARG A 208 11.13 4.27 -9.50
N SER A 209 12.45 4.05 -9.46
CA SER A 209 13.28 4.37 -8.29
C SER A 209 13.21 5.85 -7.93
N LEU A 210 13.22 6.74 -8.93
CA LEU A 210 13.07 8.18 -8.73
C LEU A 210 11.70 8.53 -8.12
N ALA A 211 10.63 7.98 -8.67
CA ALA A 211 9.27 8.22 -8.20
C ALA A 211 8.99 7.67 -6.78
N LEU A 212 9.80 6.73 -6.30
CA LEU A 212 9.75 6.24 -4.91
C LEU A 212 10.58 7.11 -3.95
N VAL A 213 11.76 7.58 -4.37
CA VAL A 213 12.64 8.40 -3.51
C VAL A 213 12.16 9.84 -3.35
N ILE A 214 11.62 10.44 -4.42
CA ILE A 214 11.19 11.84 -4.39
C ILE A 214 10.20 12.12 -3.25
N PRO A 215 9.12 11.34 -3.07
CA PRO A 215 8.19 11.53 -1.95
C PRO A 215 8.91 11.54 -0.59
N ASP A 216 9.86 10.62 -0.35
CA ASP A 216 10.57 10.54 0.93
C ASP A 216 11.41 11.79 1.22
N VAL A 217 12.19 12.21 0.23
CA VAL A 217 13.06 13.40 0.35
C VAL A 217 12.22 14.66 0.57
N VAL A 218 11.17 14.83 -0.23
CA VAL A 218 10.28 16.00 -0.15
C VAL A 218 9.52 16.00 1.19
N CYS A 219 9.11 14.84 1.67
CA CYS A 219 8.45 14.67 2.97
C CYS A 219 9.34 15.15 4.11
N ILE A 220 10.60 14.70 4.15
CA ILE A 220 11.58 15.15 5.16
C ILE A 220 11.73 16.68 5.15
N VAL A 221 11.94 17.26 3.97
CA VAL A 221 12.16 18.71 3.81
C VAL A 221 10.94 19.51 4.28
N ILE A 222 9.75 19.17 3.80
CA ILE A 222 8.53 19.90 4.15
C ILE A 222 8.18 19.75 5.63
N PHE A 223 8.35 18.55 6.22
CA PHE A 223 8.10 18.37 7.66
C PHE A 223 9.05 19.21 8.53
N ILE A 224 10.33 19.32 8.17
CA ILE A 224 11.28 20.17 8.89
C ILE A 224 10.88 21.65 8.78
N ILE A 225 10.49 22.11 7.58
CA ILE A 225 10.04 23.49 7.35
C ILE A 225 8.79 23.80 8.18
N GLU A 226 7.79 22.93 8.12
CA GLU A 226 6.52 23.11 8.84
C GLU A 226 6.70 23.02 10.36
N TYR A 227 7.59 22.14 10.84
CA TYR A 227 7.96 22.10 12.26
C TYR A 227 8.66 23.39 12.71
N LYS A 228 9.60 23.91 11.91
CA LYS A 228 10.26 25.18 12.20
C LYS A 228 9.26 26.33 12.23
N ARG A 229 8.30 26.38 11.30
CA ARG A 229 7.22 27.37 11.29
C ARG A 229 6.34 27.29 12.52
N SER A 230 5.97 26.08 12.94
CA SER A 230 5.08 25.84 14.10
C SER A 230 5.77 26.10 15.44
N ARG A 231 7.06 25.76 15.59
CA ARG A 231 7.79 25.83 16.87
C ARG A 231 8.76 27.01 16.97
N GLY A 232 9.02 27.74 15.88
CA GLY A 232 10.01 28.81 15.82
C GLY A 232 11.47 28.36 15.95
N ARG A 233 11.74 27.04 15.95
CA ARG A 233 13.08 26.46 16.13
C ARG A 233 13.28 25.20 15.28
N LEU A 234 14.54 24.88 15.02
CA LEU A 234 14.94 23.59 14.44
C LEU A 234 14.94 22.47 15.49
N LEU A 235 15.23 21.25 15.05
CA LEU A 235 15.43 20.11 15.95
C LEU A 235 16.59 20.39 16.91
N SER A 236 16.36 20.10 18.18
CA SER A 236 17.38 20.06 19.21
C SER A 236 18.26 18.82 19.03
N ARG A 237 19.47 18.84 19.63
CA ARG A 237 20.39 17.70 19.60
C ARG A 237 19.77 16.41 20.13
N LYS A 238 18.90 16.49 21.15
CA LYS A 238 18.16 15.35 21.69
C LYS A 238 17.16 14.79 20.68
N GLU A 239 16.38 15.64 20.01
CA GLU A 239 15.41 15.24 18.98
C GLU A 239 16.12 14.60 17.78
N SER A 240 17.24 15.18 17.32
CA SER A 240 18.04 14.59 16.25
C SER A 240 18.61 13.22 16.62
N PHE A 241 19.04 13.04 17.87
CA PHE A 241 19.48 11.73 18.37
C PHE A 241 18.35 10.70 18.32
N TYR A 242 17.14 11.06 18.75
CA TYR A 242 15.98 10.16 18.65
C TYR A 242 15.62 9.79 17.22
N VAL A 243 15.70 10.74 16.28
CA VAL A 243 15.49 10.45 14.84
C VAL A 243 16.50 9.41 14.36
N LEU A 244 17.79 9.62 14.62
CA LEU A 244 18.86 8.70 14.19
C LEU A 244 18.73 7.33 14.86
N TRP A 245 18.45 7.30 16.16
CA TRP A 245 18.26 6.05 16.91
C TRP A 245 17.08 5.23 16.38
N LEU A 246 15.92 5.86 16.19
CA LEU A 246 14.75 5.18 15.65
C LEU A 246 14.97 4.74 14.20
N THR A 247 15.63 5.56 13.38
CA THR A 247 16.01 5.18 12.00
C THR A 247 16.90 3.93 12.00
N PHE A 248 17.89 3.88 12.90
CA PHE A 248 18.78 2.73 13.03
C PHE A 248 18.03 1.46 13.47
N LEU A 249 17.14 1.57 14.46
CA LEU A 249 16.32 0.43 14.89
C LEU A 249 15.41 -0.07 13.77
N LEU A 250 14.74 0.83 13.06
CA LEU A 250 13.93 0.46 11.90
C LEU A 250 14.80 -0.18 10.81
N PHE A 251 15.99 0.33 10.55
CA PHE A 251 16.91 -0.24 9.56
C PHE A 251 17.27 -1.69 9.91
N LEU A 252 17.61 -1.95 11.18
CA LEU A 252 17.88 -3.31 11.65
C LEU A 252 16.68 -4.23 11.49
N LEU A 253 15.47 -3.75 11.78
CA LEU A 253 14.23 -4.51 11.57
C LEU A 253 14.02 -4.86 10.09
N PHE A 254 14.24 -3.90 9.18
CA PHE A 254 14.10 -4.13 7.74
C PHE A 254 15.11 -5.12 7.18
N LYS A 255 16.37 -5.06 7.63
CA LYS A 255 17.44 -5.90 7.10
C LYS A 255 17.54 -7.26 7.76
N PHE A 256 17.36 -7.34 9.08
CA PHE A 256 17.62 -8.57 9.85
C PHE A 256 16.36 -9.17 10.47
N GLY A 257 15.32 -8.37 10.71
CA GLY A 257 14.06 -8.83 11.32
C GLY A 257 13.19 -9.71 10.42
N LEU A 258 13.55 -9.86 9.14
CA LEU A 258 12.71 -10.51 8.12
C LEU A 258 13.42 -11.68 7.40
N ILE A 259 14.52 -12.20 7.96
CA ILE A 259 15.30 -13.33 7.41
C ILE A 259 14.74 -14.71 7.84
N TYR A 260 13.62 -14.78 8.56
CA TYR A 260 13.00 -16.05 8.97
C TYR A 260 11.56 -16.18 8.46
#